data_AF-A0AAV9P0Y3-F1
#
_entry.id   AF-A0AAV9P0Y3-F1
#
_cell.length_a   1.000
_cell.length_b   1.000
_cell.length_c   1.000
_cell.angle_alpha   90.00
_cell.angle_beta   90.00
_cell.angle_gamma   90.00
#
_symmetry.space_group_name_H-M   'P 1'
#
loop_
_entity.id
_entity.type
_entity.pdbx_description
1 polymer ?
#
loop_
_entity_poly.entity_id
_entity_poly.type
_entity_poly.pdbx_seq_one_letter_code
_entity_poly.pdbx_strand_id
1 'polypeptide(L)'
;MRRTSPSAGQPAEVILENPTVVQNAERKMSFPANVTAGKEKVKGSRRRRSSSLMYQEPPESLEQQSDQAVLPNLNAQWVNAKGAWLIHIICILLLKILYDIIPSISQETSWTLVNTTYMFATYLMFHYVRGIPFEFNAGAYDNLNMWEQIDNEDQYTPAKKFLLAVPICLFLVSTHYTRYDLVLFVVNLLATAAVVVPKLPALHRMRFSFFNPDLEHSESDHR
;
A
#
# COMPACT_ATOMS: atom_id res chain seq x y z
N MET A 1 -57.22 0.66 -54.92
CA MET A 1 -57.17 1.72 -53.89
C MET A 1 -58.35 1.55 -52.94
N ARG A 2 -58.12 1.01 -51.73
CA ARG A 2 -59.13 0.95 -50.66
C ARG A 2 -58.46 1.51 -49.40
N ARG A 3 -58.87 2.70 -48.96
CA ARG A 3 -58.45 3.30 -47.69
C ARG A 3 -59.52 2.98 -46.65
N THR A 4 -59.13 2.27 -45.60
CA THR A 4 -59.91 2.06 -44.38
C THR A 4 -59.20 2.80 -43.25
N SER A 5 -59.89 3.75 -42.63
CA SER A 5 -59.44 4.50 -41.44
C SER A 5 -59.37 3.56 -40.21
N PRO A 6 -58.39 3.68 -39.31
CA PRO A 6 -58.44 3.00 -38.02
C PRO A 6 -58.99 3.90 -36.90
N SER A 7 -59.79 3.26 -36.04
CA SER A 7 -60.43 3.76 -34.83
C SER A 7 -59.40 4.11 -33.75
N ALA A 8 -59.61 5.25 -33.06
CA ALA A 8 -58.79 5.70 -31.94
C ALA A 8 -59.10 4.87 -30.66
N GLY A 9 -58.08 4.25 -30.07
CA GLY A 9 -58.16 3.57 -28.77
C GLY A 9 -57.94 4.53 -27.61
N GLN A 10 -58.74 4.38 -26.55
CA GLN A 10 -58.56 5.06 -25.25
C GLN A 10 -57.34 4.51 -24.49
N PRO A 11 -56.59 5.32 -23.73
CA PRO A 11 -55.51 4.82 -22.87
C PRO A 11 -56.05 4.32 -21.51
N ALA A 12 -55.51 3.19 -21.06
CA ALA A 12 -55.81 2.57 -19.77
C ALA A 12 -55.13 3.31 -18.60
N GLU A 13 -55.90 3.53 -17.54
CA GLU A 13 -55.47 4.12 -16.27
C GLU A 13 -54.74 3.07 -15.42
N VAL A 14 -53.48 3.35 -15.05
CA VAL A 14 -52.65 2.46 -14.20
C VAL A 14 -52.81 2.89 -12.75
N ILE A 15 -53.55 2.08 -11.98
CA ILE A 15 -53.69 2.21 -10.52
C ILE A 15 -52.39 1.72 -9.87
N LEU A 16 -51.66 2.61 -9.20
CA LEU A 16 -50.46 2.30 -8.42
C LEU A 16 -50.87 1.88 -7.01
N GLU A 17 -50.96 0.58 -6.73
CA GLU A 17 -51.09 0.08 -5.36
C GLU A 17 -49.71 0.03 -4.67
N ASN A 18 -49.62 0.70 -3.51
CA ASN A 18 -48.41 0.71 -2.69
C ASN A 18 -48.19 -0.67 -2.01
N PRO A 19 -46.99 -1.27 -2.10
CA PRO A 19 -46.73 -2.57 -1.50
C PRO A 19 -46.60 -2.50 0.03
N THR A 20 -47.24 -3.48 0.68
CA THR A 20 -47.44 -3.72 2.12
C THR A 20 -46.16 -3.84 2.96
N VAL A 21 -44.98 -3.65 2.36
CA VAL A 21 -43.67 -3.83 3.01
C VAL A 21 -43.29 -2.62 3.88
N VAL A 22 -43.86 -1.44 3.62
CA VAL A 22 -43.51 -0.19 4.34
C VAL A 22 -44.17 -0.09 5.72
N GLN A 23 -45.30 -0.79 5.97
CA GLN A 23 -46.02 -0.71 7.25
C GLN A 23 -45.33 -1.48 8.39
N ASN A 24 -44.44 -2.43 8.08
CA ASN A 24 -43.78 -3.26 9.10
C ASN A 24 -42.52 -2.63 9.69
N ALA A 25 -42.03 -1.52 9.13
CA ALA A 25 -40.86 -0.80 9.64
C ALA A 25 -41.20 0.15 10.81
N GLU A 26 -42.41 0.72 10.82
CA GLU A 26 -42.83 1.69 11.85
C GLU A 26 -43.23 1.01 13.17
N ARG A 27 -43.61 -0.28 13.13
CA ARG A 27 -44.05 -1.02 14.32
C ARG A 27 -42.92 -1.44 15.27
N LYS A 28 -41.66 -1.34 14.85
CA LYS A 28 -40.50 -1.76 15.68
C LYS A 28 -39.85 -0.65 16.50
N MET A 29 -40.36 0.59 16.44
CA MET A 29 -39.89 1.71 17.26
C MET A 29 -40.84 2.01 18.44
N SER A 30 -41.03 1.05 19.33
CA SER A 30 -41.60 1.31 20.66
C SER A 30 -40.61 0.88 21.75
N PHE A 31 -39.94 1.86 22.33
CA PHE A 31 -39.10 1.70 23.53
C PHE A 31 -39.95 1.98 24.78
N PRO A 32 -39.99 1.08 25.78
CA PRO A 32 -40.56 1.44 27.07
C PRO A 32 -39.56 2.29 27.86
N ALA A 33 -40.04 3.43 28.36
CA ALA A 33 -39.33 4.32 29.27
C ALA A 33 -39.31 3.78 30.71
N ASN A 34 -38.27 4.19 31.45
CA ASN A 34 -38.05 4.12 32.90
C ASN A 34 -37.62 2.80 33.54
N VAL A 35 -36.32 2.69 33.87
CA VAL A 35 -35.85 2.27 35.20
C VAL A 35 -34.61 3.09 35.60
N THR A 36 -34.59 3.43 36.88
CA THR A 36 -33.75 4.31 37.69
C THR A 36 -32.25 4.08 37.69
N ALA A 37 -31.52 5.18 37.94
CA ALA A 37 -30.09 5.27 38.13
C ALA A 37 -29.55 4.37 39.26
N GLY A 38 -28.56 3.53 38.93
CA GLY A 38 -27.67 2.86 39.86
C GLY A 38 -26.22 3.11 39.45
N LYS A 39 -25.46 3.85 40.27
CA LYS A 39 -24.01 4.05 40.12
C LYS A 39 -23.29 2.74 40.52
N GLU A 40 -23.01 1.86 39.58
CA GLU A 40 -21.98 0.83 39.76
C GLU A 40 -20.64 1.34 39.22
N LYS A 41 -19.71 1.62 40.13
CA LYS A 41 -18.30 1.85 39.79
C LYS A 41 -17.67 0.52 39.40
N VAL A 42 -17.77 0.14 38.13
CA VAL A 42 -16.92 -0.89 37.54
C VAL A 42 -15.50 -0.34 37.53
N LYS A 43 -14.66 -0.81 38.45
CA LYS A 43 -13.23 -0.52 38.49
C LYS A 43 -12.59 -1.26 37.32
N GLY A 44 -12.65 -0.63 36.14
CA GLY A 44 -12.00 -1.12 34.94
C GLY A 44 -10.51 -1.26 35.23
N SER A 45 -10.05 -2.51 35.37
CA SER A 45 -8.65 -2.84 35.21
C SER A 45 -8.26 -2.26 33.85
N ARG A 46 -7.45 -1.20 33.84
CA ARG A 46 -6.79 -0.72 32.62
C ARG A 46 -5.91 -1.86 32.15
N ARG A 47 -6.50 -2.77 31.37
CA ARG A 47 -5.77 -3.75 30.58
C ARG A 47 -4.89 -2.92 29.68
N ARG A 48 -3.65 -2.74 30.08
CA ARG A 48 -2.57 -2.10 29.33
C ARG A 48 -2.59 -2.76 27.95
N ARG A 49 -3.19 -2.08 26.97
CA ARG A 49 -3.33 -2.59 25.61
C ARG A 49 -1.89 -2.77 25.12
N SER A 50 -1.51 -4.00 24.82
CA SER A 50 -0.16 -4.31 24.36
C SER A 50 0.16 -3.38 23.18
N SER A 51 1.13 -2.50 23.34
CA SER A 51 1.61 -1.63 22.28
C SER A 51 2.16 -2.52 21.18
N SER A 52 1.37 -2.76 20.13
CA SER A 52 1.82 -3.54 19.00
C SER A 52 2.87 -2.72 18.26
N LEU A 53 4.11 -3.20 18.23
CA LEU A 53 5.21 -2.59 17.47
C LEU A 53 4.91 -2.52 15.97
N MET A 54 3.95 -3.33 15.52
CA MET A 54 3.55 -3.50 14.14
C MET A 54 2.06 -3.20 14.00
N TYR A 55 1.73 -2.32 13.06
CA TYR A 55 0.35 -1.99 12.68
C TYR A 55 0.13 -2.43 11.24
N GLN A 56 -1.08 -2.89 10.93
CA GLN A 56 -1.48 -3.22 9.56
C GLN A 56 -2.36 -2.09 9.05
N GLU A 57 -1.97 -1.49 7.92
CA GLU A 57 -2.78 -0.45 7.27
C GLU A 57 -4.12 -1.06 6.84
N PRO A 58 -5.27 -0.45 7.19
CA PRO A 58 -6.57 -0.93 6.77
C PRO A 58 -6.69 -0.90 5.25
N PRO A 59 -7.54 -1.77 4.67
CA PRO A 59 -7.86 -1.67 3.24
C PRO A 59 -8.53 -0.33 2.94
N GLU A 60 -8.35 0.18 1.72
CA GLU A 60 -9.00 1.42 1.31
C GLU A 60 -10.51 1.33 1.38
N SER A 61 -11.15 2.48 1.61
CA SER A 61 -12.60 2.61 1.47
C SER A 61 -13.06 2.31 0.04
N LEU A 62 -14.34 1.96 -0.12
CA LEU A 62 -14.92 1.71 -1.45
C LEU A 62 -14.84 2.94 -2.37
N GLU A 63 -14.93 4.14 -1.80
CA GLU A 63 -14.78 5.40 -2.53
C GLU A 63 -13.36 5.54 -3.06
N GLN A 64 -12.35 5.33 -2.21
CA GLN A 64 -10.95 5.35 -2.64
C GLN A 64 -10.65 4.27 -3.69
N GLN A 65 -11.15 3.04 -3.53
CA GLN A 65 -10.99 1.99 -4.54
C GLN A 65 -11.65 2.38 -5.87
N SER A 66 -12.84 2.99 -5.81
CA SER A 66 -13.53 3.53 -6.98
C SER A 66 -12.67 4.60 -7.65
N ASP A 67 -12.14 5.55 -6.90
CA ASP A 67 -11.28 6.63 -7.40
C ASP A 67 -9.99 6.09 -8.03
N GLN A 68 -9.34 5.10 -7.41
CA GLN A 68 -8.17 4.42 -7.97
C GLN A 68 -8.49 3.70 -9.30
N ALA A 69 -9.74 3.26 -9.50
CA ALA A 69 -10.15 2.56 -10.71
C ALA A 69 -10.51 3.50 -11.88
N VAL A 70 -10.73 4.80 -11.62
CA VAL A 70 -11.13 5.76 -12.68
C VAL A 70 -9.97 6.07 -13.62
N LEU A 71 -8.74 6.20 -13.11
CA LEU A 71 -7.57 6.62 -13.87
C LEU A 71 -6.35 5.72 -13.66
N PRO A 72 -5.51 5.51 -14.68
CA PRO A 72 -4.28 4.76 -14.52
C PRO A 72 -3.31 5.51 -13.58
N ASN A 73 -2.71 4.79 -12.64
CA ASN A 73 -1.70 5.35 -11.75
C ASN A 73 -0.36 5.55 -12.46
N LEU A 74 -0.15 6.72 -13.06
CA LEU A 74 1.09 7.09 -13.74
C LEU A 74 2.32 7.09 -12.81
N ASN A 75 2.13 7.30 -11.51
CA ASN A 75 3.21 7.28 -10.51
C ASN A 75 3.88 5.90 -10.45
N ALA A 76 3.11 4.82 -10.63
CA ALA A 76 3.64 3.45 -10.62
C ALA A 76 3.73 2.82 -12.01
N GLN A 77 2.96 3.27 -13.00
CA GLN A 77 2.86 2.60 -14.30
C GLN A 77 4.19 2.48 -15.05
N TRP A 78 5.09 3.45 -14.91
CA TRP A 78 6.37 3.48 -15.62
C TRP A 78 7.28 2.27 -15.28
N VAL A 79 7.09 1.60 -14.13
CA VAL A 79 7.87 0.41 -13.74
C VAL A 79 7.67 -0.78 -14.69
N ASN A 80 6.59 -0.78 -15.46
CA ASN A 80 6.31 -1.83 -16.45
C ASN A 80 7.05 -1.63 -17.78
N ALA A 81 7.67 -0.46 -18.00
CA ALA A 81 8.45 -0.22 -19.20
C ALA A 81 9.80 -0.96 -19.14
N LYS A 82 10.22 -1.60 -20.25
CA LYS A 82 11.51 -2.30 -20.32
C LYS A 82 12.71 -1.38 -20.03
N GLY A 83 12.62 -0.11 -20.41
CA GLY A 83 13.63 0.90 -20.10
C GLY A 83 13.77 1.15 -18.60
N ALA A 84 12.67 1.07 -17.85
CA ALA A 84 12.68 1.16 -16.39
C ALA A 84 13.41 -0.03 -15.74
N TRP A 85 13.48 -1.19 -16.39
CA TRP A 85 14.23 -2.33 -15.85
C TRP A 85 15.73 -2.16 -16.12
N LEU A 86 16.05 -1.69 -17.33
CA LEU A 86 17.43 -1.43 -17.74
C LEU A 86 18.10 -0.36 -16.85
N ILE A 87 17.36 0.65 -16.39
CA ILE A 87 17.94 1.71 -15.54
C ILE A 87 18.55 1.15 -14.26
N HIS A 88 17.98 0.10 -13.66
CA HIS A 88 18.55 -0.51 -12.45
C HIS A 88 19.93 -1.10 -12.73
N ILE A 89 20.09 -1.79 -13.86
CA ILE A 89 21.38 -2.37 -14.27
C ILE A 89 22.38 -1.25 -14.56
N ILE A 90 21.97 -0.22 -15.30
CA ILE A 90 22.83 0.94 -15.60
C ILE A 90 23.26 1.64 -14.31
N CYS A 91 22.35 1.93 -13.39
CA CYS A 91 22.67 2.57 -12.12
C CYS A 91 23.65 1.74 -11.27
N ILE A 92 23.50 0.42 -11.22
CA ILE A 92 24.44 -0.47 -10.52
C ILE A 92 25.84 -0.39 -11.14
N LEU A 93 25.93 -0.47 -12.48
CA LEU A 93 27.21 -0.38 -13.19
C LEU A 93 27.87 0.98 -13.03
N LEU A 94 27.08 2.07 -13.12
CA LEU A 94 27.57 3.42 -12.90
C LEU A 94 28.06 3.62 -11.46
N LEU A 95 27.31 3.17 -10.44
CA LEU A 95 27.76 3.19 -9.05
C LEU A 95 29.07 2.42 -8.89
N LYS A 96 29.20 1.25 -9.52
CA LYS A 96 30.44 0.45 -9.46
C LYS A 96 31.63 1.20 -10.04
N ILE A 97 31.47 1.79 -11.22
CA ILE A 97 32.51 2.61 -11.86
C ILE A 97 32.89 3.79 -10.96
N LEU A 98 31.90 4.51 -10.41
CA LEU A 98 32.13 5.67 -9.55
C LEU A 98 32.94 5.32 -8.30
N TYR A 99 32.61 4.22 -7.61
CA TYR A 99 33.36 3.80 -6.42
C TYR A 99 34.75 3.25 -6.75
N ASP A 100 34.92 2.55 -7.87
CA ASP A 100 36.22 1.99 -8.28
C ASP A 100 37.25 3.05 -8.70
N ILE A 101 36.79 4.23 -9.15
CA ILE A 101 37.69 5.33 -9.51
C ILE A 101 38.40 5.91 -8.28
N ILE A 102 37.86 5.71 -7.07
CA ILE A 102 38.39 6.28 -5.83
C ILE A 102 39.63 5.47 -5.39
N PRO A 103 40.85 6.03 -5.40
CA PRO A 103 42.09 5.26 -5.21
C PRO A 103 42.24 4.57 -3.84
N SER A 104 41.45 4.98 -2.84
CA SER A 104 41.51 4.45 -1.47
C SER A 104 40.48 3.36 -1.18
N ILE A 105 39.60 3.04 -2.14
CA ILE A 105 38.53 2.06 -1.95
C ILE A 105 38.98 0.70 -2.46
N SER A 106 38.98 -0.31 -1.59
CA SER A 106 39.24 -1.69 -2.00
C SER A 106 38.09 -2.25 -2.84
N GLN A 107 38.34 -3.31 -3.62
CA GLN A 107 37.30 -3.96 -4.41
C GLN A 107 36.14 -4.49 -3.55
N GLU A 108 36.43 -5.05 -2.38
CA GLU A 108 35.40 -5.53 -1.45
C GLU A 108 34.55 -4.35 -0.95
N THR A 109 35.22 -3.26 -0.57
CA THR A 109 34.56 -2.05 -0.07
C THR A 109 33.68 -1.43 -1.15
N SER A 110 34.14 -1.37 -2.41
CA SER A 110 33.33 -0.80 -3.49
C SER A 110 32.07 -1.63 -3.76
N TRP A 111 32.16 -2.96 -3.74
CA TRP A 111 30.98 -3.83 -3.87
C TRP A 111 29.98 -3.70 -2.72
N THR A 112 30.46 -3.52 -1.48
CA THR A 112 29.59 -3.21 -0.34
C THR A 112 28.92 -1.85 -0.52
N LEU A 113 29.67 -0.81 -0.92
CA LEU A 113 29.12 0.53 -1.16
C LEU A 113 28.08 0.58 -2.28
N VAL A 114 28.30 -0.16 -3.38
CA VAL A 114 27.30 -0.31 -4.45
C VAL A 114 26.02 -0.94 -3.91
N ASN A 115 26.15 -2.05 -3.17
CA ASN A 115 24.99 -2.74 -2.61
C ASN A 115 24.24 -1.83 -1.62
N THR A 116 24.91 -1.24 -0.63
CA THR A 116 24.26 -0.39 0.38
C THR A 116 23.62 0.86 -0.22
N THR A 117 24.28 1.50 -1.19
CA THR A 117 23.74 2.71 -1.84
C THR A 117 22.52 2.39 -2.69
N TYR A 118 22.56 1.29 -3.45
CA TYR A 118 21.41 0.83 -4.21
C TYR A 118 20.24 0.45 -3.29
N MET A 119 20.49 -0.27 -2.19
CA MET A 119 19.46 -0.60 -1.21
C MET A 119 18.84 0.66 -0.59
N PHE A 120 19.66 1.63 -0.21
CA PHE A 120 19.18 2.89 0.37
C PHE A 120 18.29 3.67 -0.60
N ALA A 121 18.75 3.87 -1.85
CA ALA A 121 17.98 4.58 -2.86
C ALA A 121 16.66 3.86 -3.20
N THR A 122 16.69 2.54 -3.35
CA THR A 122 15.48 1.75 -3.65
C THR A 122 14.53 1.67 -2.46
N TYR A 123 15.03 1.64 -1.22
CA TYR A 123 14.19 1.76 -0.02
C TYR A 123 13.45 3.09 -0.01
N LEU A 124 14.18 4.20 -0.20
CA LEU A 124 13.60 5.53 -0.21
C LEU A 124 12.46 5.61 -1.25
N MET A 125 12.75 5.19 -2.46
CA MET A 125 11.82 5.26 -3.58
C MET A 125 10.59 4.37 -3.41
N PHE A 126 10.78 3.09 -3.03
CA PHE A 126 9.69 2.11 -3.06
C PHE A 126 8.94 1.96 -1.73
N HIS A 127 9.55 2.29 -0.60
CA HIS A 127 8.98 2.03 0.73
C HIS A 127 8.80 3.27 1.59
N TYR A 128 9.63 4.30 1.41
CA TYR A 128 9.51 5.54 2.18
C TYR A 128 8.55 6.54 1.52
N VAL A 129 8.67 6.78 0.22
CA VAL A 129 7.78 7.69 -0.51
C VAL A 129 6.37 7.11 -0.60
N ARG A 130 5.37 7.91 -0.17
CA ARG A 130 3.93 7.59 -0.18
C ARG A 130 3.14 8.62 -0.98
N GLY A 131 1.94 8.23 -1.38
CA GLY A 131 1.03 9.10 -2.16
C GLY A 131 1.48 9.27 -3.61
N ILE A 132 0.86 10.24 -4.28
CA ILE A 132 1.19 10.67 -5.64
C ILE A 132 1.40 12.19 -5.65
N PRO A 133 2.29 12.72 -6.50
CA PRO A 133 2.64 14.15 -6.48
C PRO A 133 1.52 15.10 -6.93
N PHE A 134 0.42 14.58 -7.50
CA PHE A 134 -0.71 15.38 -7.98
C PHE A 134 -2.05 14.78 -7.53
N GLU A 135 -2.93 15.63 -6.99
CA GLU A 135 -4.16 15.25 -6.30
C GLU A 135 -5.37 15.14 -7.26
N PHE A 136 -5.35 14.16 -8.16
CA PHE A 136 -6.47 13.90 -9.08
C PHE A 136 -7.45 12.83 -8.57
N ASN A 137 -7.08 12.09 -7.52
CA ASN A 137 -7.85 10.96 -6.98
C ASN A 137 -8.27 11.18 -5.51
N ALA A 138 -8.50 12.43 -5.09
CA ALA A 138 -8.96 12.77 -3.73
C ALA A 138 -8.19 12.07 -2.58
N GLY A 139 -6.87 11.95 -2.69
CA GLY A 139 -6.03 11.28 -1.68
C GLY A 139 -6.10 9.75 -1.66
N ALA A 140 -6.65 9.11 -2.70
CA ALA A 140 -6.84 7.65 -2.72
C ALA A 140 -5.54 6.81 -2.62
N TYR A 141 -4.36 7.41 -2.79
CA TYR A 141 -3.06 6.74 -2.69
C TYR A 141 -2.23 7.17 -1.47
N ASP A 142 -2.73 8.04 -0.60
CA ASP A 142 -1.92 8.71 0.44
C ASP A 142 -1.33 7.72 1.46
N ASN A 143 -2.03 6.62 1.71
CA ASN A 143 -1.59 5.57 2.64
C ASN A 143 -0.70 4.50 1.98
N LEU A 144 -0.56 4.54 0.66
CA LEU A 144 0.19 3.56 -0.13
C LEU A 144 1.58 4.09 -0.46
N ASN A 145 2.60 3.27 -0.17
CA ASN A 145 3.93 3.51 -0.72
C ASN A 145 3.97 3.11 -2.20
N MET A 146 5.02 3.55 -2.89
CA MET A 146 5.17 3.27 -4.31
C MET A 146 5.18 1.77 -4.63
N TRP A 147 5.77 0.91 -3.79
CA TRP A 147 5.75 -0.54 -4.02
C TRP A 147 4.34 -1.14 -4.05
N GLU A 148 3.49 -0.69 -3.14
CA GLU A 148 2.10 -1.15 -3.05
C GLU A 148 1.32 -0.67 -4.26
N GLN A 149 1.49 0.59 -4.66
CA GLN A 149 0.83 1.18 -5.83
C GLN A 149 1.09 0.45 -7.16
N ILE A 150 2.17 -0.35 -7.27
CA ILE A 150 2.49 -1.09 -8.50
C ILE A 150 1.42 -2.14 -8.80
N ASP A 151 0.95 -2.11 -10.05
CA ASP A 151 0.02 -3.08 -10.64
C ASP A 151 -1.27 -3.25 -9.81
N ASN A 152 -1.82 -2.16 -9.29
CA ASN A 152 -3.02 -2.18 -8.43
C ASN A 152 -2.86 -3.18 -7.27
N GLU A 153 -1.67 -3.18 -6.67
CA GLU A 153 -1.30 -4.05 -5.56
C GLU A 153 -1.20 -5.55 -5.86
N ASP A 154 -1.43 -5.97 -7.11
CA ASP A 154 -1.30 -7.36 -7.51
C ASP A 154 0.09 -7.89 -7.18
N GLN A 155 0.12 -9.06 -6.55
CA GLN A 155 1.36 -9.71 -6.17
C GLN A 155 1.91 -10.55 -7.32
N TYR A 156 3.22 -10.80 -7.32
CA TYR A 156 3.87 -11.70 -8.29
C TYR A 156 3.78 -11.29 -9.77
N THR A 157 3.52 -10.01 -10.06
CA THR A 157 3.60 -9.46 -11.42
C THR A 157 5.05 -9.49 -11.95
N PRO A 158 5.25 -9.42 -13.27
CA PRO A 158 6.60 -9.39 -13.84
C PRO A 158 7.46 -8.26 -13.29
N ALA A 159 6.91 -7.06 -13.14
CA ALA A 159 7.62 -5.91 -12.57
C ALA A 159 8.01 -6.15 -11.10
N LYS A 160 7.08 -6.60 -10.25
CA LYS A 160 7.40 -6.90 -8.84
C LYS A 160 8.42 -8.03 -8.71
N LYS A 161 8.34 -9.07 -9.53
CA LYS A 161 9.35 -10.15 -9.56
C LYS A 161 10.73 -9.61 -9.93
N PHE A 162 10.82 -8.77 -10.95
CA PHE A 162 12.07 -8.14 -11.35
C PHE A 162 12.63 -7.26 -10.22
N LEU A 163 11.82 -6.33 -9.69
CA LEU A 163 12.22 -5.40 -8.64
C LEU A 163 12.55 -6.08 -7.29
N LEU A 164 11.99 -7.27 -7.04
CA LEU A 164 12.38 -8.13 -5.92
C LEU A 164 13.70 -8.86 -6.20
N ALA A 165 13.92 -9.33 -7.43
CA ALA A 165 15.08 -10.12 -7.80
C ALA A 165 16.37 -9.30 -7.87
N VAL A 166 16.33 -8.07 -8.40
CA VAL A 166 17.54 -7.23 -8.55
C VAL A 166 18.31 -7.05 -7.23
N PRO A 167 17.70 -6.64 -6.09
CA PRO A 167 18.45 -6.46 -4.86
C PRO A 167 19.02 -7.78 -4.31
N ILE A 168 18.35 -8.91 -4.53
CA ILE A 168 18.84 -10.24 -4.15
C ILE A 168 20.05 -10.62 -5.02
N CYS A 169 19.97 -10.45 -6.33
CA CYS A 169 21.08 -10.72 -7.24
C CYS A 169 22.30 -9.84 -6.93
N LEU A 170 22.08 -8.55 -6.67
CA LEU A 170 23.16 -7.63 -6.31
C LEU A 170 23.83 -8.02 -5.00
N PHE A 171 23.05 -8.44 -3.99
CA PHE A 171 23.57 -8.98 -2.74
C PHE A 171 24.44 -10.22 -2.95
N LEU A 172 24.01 -11.16 -3.79
CA LEU A 172 24.78 -12.37 -4.08
C LEU A 172 26.09 -12.04 -4.81
N VAL A 173 26.05 -11.12 -5.77
CA VAL A 173 27.25 -10.61 -6.46
C VAL A 173 28.19 -9.92 -5.47
N SER A 174 27.67 -9.02 -4.62
CA SER A 174 28.47 -8.31 -3.62
C SER A 174 29.11 -9.27 -2.62
N THR A 175 28.36 -10.26 -2.13
CA THR A 175 28.88 -11.30 -1.23
C THR A 175 29.98 -12.14 -1.88
N HIS A 176 29.82 -12.50 -3.16
CA HIS A 176 30.82 -13.23 -3.91
C HIS A 176 32.14 -12.46 -4.01
N TYR A 177 32.08 -11.18 -4.39
CA TYR A 177 33.28 -10.35 -4.55
C TYR A 177 33.89 -9.83 -3.25
N THR A 178 33.12 -9.80 -2.16
CA THR A 178 33.64 -9.56 -0.79
C THR A 178 34.25 -10.81 -0.17
N ARG A 179 34.40 -11.90 -0.94
CA ARG A 179 35.02 -13.17 -0.53
C ARG A 179 34.36 -13.79 0.69
N TYR A 180 33.06 -13.56 0.86
CA TYR A 180 32.28 -14.05 2.01
C TYR A 180 32.84 -13.60 3.36
N ASP A 181 33.51 -12.43 3.42
CA ASP A 181 33.87 -11.80 4.69
C ASP A 181 32.61 -11.62 5.55
N LEU A 182 32.67 -12.06 6.80
CA LEU A 182 31.49 -12.13 7.65
C LEU A 182 30.92 -10.74 7.96
N VAL A 183 31.78 -9.73 8.17
CA VAL A 183 31.34 -8.38 8.51
C VAL A 183 30.65 -7.74 7.32
N LEU A 184 31.29 -7.80 6.14
CA LEU A 184 30.72 -7.26 4.91
C LEU A 184 29.46 -8.01 4.48
N PHE A 185 29.43 -9.33 4.68
CA PHE A 185 28.24 -10.16 4.44
C PHE A 185 27.06 -9.69 5.31
N VAL A 186 27.27 -9.52 6.63
CA VAL A 186 26.19 -9.07 7.53
C VAL A 186 25.70 -7.68 7.14
N VAL A 187 26.60 -6.74 6.82
CA VAL A 187 26.20 -5.40 6.37
C VAL A 187 25.37 -5.46 5.09
N ASN A 188 25.85 -6.22 4.09
CA ASN A 188 25.14 -6.39 2.82
C ASN A 188 23.79 -7.08 3.01
N LEU A 189 23.74 -8.11 3.86
CA LEU A 189 22.51 -8.86 4.15
C LEU A 189 21.47 -7.97 4.84
N LEU A 190 21.87 -7.20 5.85
CA LEU A 190 20.96 -6.31 6.57
C LEU A 190 20.41 -5.21 5.65
N ALA A 191 21.27 -4.61 4.81
CA ALA A 191 20.83 -3.62 3.82
C ALA A 191 19.82 -4.21 2.84
N THR A 192 20.09 -5.41 2.31
CA THR A 192 19.19 -6.10 1.38
C THR A 192 17.91 -6.55 2.07
N ALA A 193 17.98 -7.05 3.29
CA ALA A 193 16.82 -7.45 4.08
C ALA A 193 15.87 -6.26 4.31
N ALA A 194 16.39 -5.07 4.63
CA ALA A 194 15.58 -3.87 4.81
C ALA A 194 14.74 -3.50 3.57
N VAL A 195 15.21 -3.86 2.36
CA VAL A 195 14.50 -3.62 1.10
C VAL A 195 13.62 -4.81 0.68
N VAL A 196 14.08 -6.03 0.89
CA VAL A 196 13.38 -7.24 0.43
C VAL A 196 12.23 -7.62 1.35
N VAL A 197 12.40 -7.48 2.67
CA VAL A 197 11.39 -7.87 3.67
C VAL A 197 10.05 -7.16 3.44
N PRO A 198 9.99 -5.81 3.26
CA PRO A 198 8.72 -5.13 2.99
C PRO A 198 8.10 -5.45 1.62
N LYS A 199 8.87 -6.05 0.69
CA LYS A 199 8.37 -6.49 -0.62
C LYS A 199 7.65 -7.84 -0.56
N LEU A 200 7.82 -8.61 0.50
CA LEU A 200 7.21 -9.93 0.63
C LEU A 200 5.69 -9.81 0.80
N PRO A 201 4.88 -10.63 0.10
CA PRO A 201 3.42 -10.59 0.23
C PRO A 201 2.93 -10.81 1.66
N ALA A 202 3.64 -11.60 2.46
CA ALA A 202 3.32 -11.85 3.87
C ALA A 202 3.46 -10.60 4.77
N LEU A 203 4.15 -9.56 4.30
CA LEU A 203 4.39 -8.32 5.01
C LEU A 203 3.77 -7.11 4.30
N HIS A 204 2.88 -7.37 3.35
CA HIS A 204 2.15 -6.34 2.63
C HIS A 204 1.35 -5.47 3.60
N ARG A 205 1.43 -4.13 3.42
CA ARG A 205 0.78 -3.12 4.28
C ARG A 205 1.14 -3.14 5.77
N MET A 206 2.16 -3.90 6.14
CA MET A 206 2.64 -3.89 7.52
C MET A 206 3.55 -2.66 7.73
N ARG A 207 3.32 -1.95 8.82
CA ARG A 207 4.03 -0.73 9.21
C ARG A 207 4.60 -0.88 10.60
N PHE A 208 5.76 -0.28 10.83
CA PHE A 208 6.32 -0.16 12.18
C PHE A 208 5.72 1.07 12.87
N SER A 209 5.16 0.87 14.06
CA SER A 209 4.42 1.91 14.78
C SER A 209 5.30 3.10 15.22
N PHE A 210 6.62 2.95 15.28
CA PHE A 210 7.55 4.02 15.68
C PHE A 210 7.61 5.21 14.71
N PHE A 211 7.15 5.06 13.47
CA PHE A 211 7.24 6.09 12.43
C PHE A 211 5.91 6.81 12.14
N ASN A 212 4.82 6.50 12.86
CA ASN A 212 3.50 7.14 12.69
C ASN A 212 3.09 7.88 13.98
N PRO A 213 3.30 9.21 14.08
CA PRO A 213 2.87 10.01 15.23
C PRO A 213 1.33 10.14 15.36
N ASP A 214 0.58 9.95 14.26
CA ASP A 214 -0.87 10.14 14.23
C ASP A 214 -1.66 9.08 15.02
N LEU A 215 -1.03 7.93 15.29
CA LEU A 215 -1.60 6.89 16.15
C LEU A 215 -1.62 7.31 17.63
N GLU A 216 -0.72 8.21 18.08
CA GLU A 216 -0.75 8.70 19.45
C GLU A 216 -1.85 9.74 19.67
N HIS A 217 -2.17 10.58 18.68
CA HIS A 217 -3.22 11.60 18.78
C HIS A 217 -4.64 11.02 18.74
N SER A 218 -4.88 10.03 17.87
CA SER A 218 -6.18 9.33 17.86
C SER A 218 -6.46 8.54 19.14
N GLU A 219 -5.42 8.10 19.86
CA GLU A 219 -5.58 7.51 21.19
C GLU A 219 -5.84 8.55 22.29
N SER A 220 -5.45 9.82 22.12
CA SER A 220 -5.72 10.88 23.11
C SER A 220 -7.11 11.49 22.97
N ASP A 221 -7.65 11.59 21.75
CA ASP A 221 -8.97 12.20 21.51
C ASP A 221 -10.16 11.31 21.89
N HIS A 222 -9.89 10.01 22.13
CA HIS A 222 -10.89 9.03 22.56
C HIS A 222 -10.76 8.62 24.04
N ARG A 223 -10.01 9.37 24.87
CA ARG A 223 -9.86 9.12 26.33
C ARG A 223 -10.59 10.12 27.22
#